data_AF-A0A7C2AJU3-F1
#
_entry.id   AF-A0A7C2AJU3-F1
#
_cell.length_a   1.000
_cell.length_b   1.000
_cell.length_c   1.000
_cell.angle_alpha   90.00
_cell.angle_beta   90.00
_cell.angle_gamma   90.00
#
_symmetry.space_group_name_H-M   'P 1'
#
loop_
_entity.id
_entity.type
_entity.pdbx_description
1 polymer ?
#
loop_
_entity_poly.entity_id
_entity_poly.type
_entity_poly.pdbx_seq_one_letter_code
_entity_poly.pdbx_strand_id
1 'polypeptide(L)' 'MNIEEVRSKTDSELDYELANMKKELFDLRFRSATETTANPSRIKVLRRSIARVNTVLHERATGLRGQQPKS' A
#
# COMPACT_ATOMS: atom_id res chain seq x y z
N MET A 1 -3.26 -7.47 3.80
CA MET A 1 -2.08 -6.77 4.31
C MET A 1 -2.39 -6.23 5.68
N ASN A 2 -1.78 -6.87 6.67
CA ASN A 2 -1.87 -6.52 8.07
C ASN A 2 -0.78 -5.51 8.44
N ILE A 3 -0.98 -4.73 9.51
CA ILE A 3 -0.02 -3.70 9.89
C ILE A 3 1.33 -4.27 10.34
N GLU A 4 1.32 -5.46 10.97
CA GLU A 4 2.53 -6.16 11.39
C GLU A 4 3.41 -6.56 10.20
N GLU A 5 2.81 -7.03 9.11
CA GLU A 5 3.51 -7.36 7.85
C GLU A 5 4.15 -6.12 7.21
N VAL A 6 3.53 -4.95 7.35
CA VAL A 6 4.09 -3.70 6.83
C VAL A 6 5.29 -3.26 7.69
N ARG A 7 5.18 -3.39 9.02
CA ARG A 7 6.25 -3.00 9.95
C ARG A 7 7.45 -3.93 9.92
N SER A 8 7.27 -5.20 9.54
CA SER A 8 8.39 -6.14 9.43
C SER A 8 9.30 -5.83 8.24
N LYS A 9 8.76 -5.32 7.14
CA LYS A 9 9.48 -5.05 5.87
C LYS A 9 10.44 -3.88 5.94
N THR A 10 11.45 -3.90 5.06
CA THR A 10 12.37 -2.77 4.85
C THR A 10 11.68 -1.65 4.08
N ASP A 11 12.26 -0.45 4.09
CA ASP A 11 11.71 0.69 3.34
C ASP A 11 11.71 0.41 1.83
N SER A 12 12.76 -0.24 1.31
CA SER A 12 12.86 -0.62 -0.09
C SER A 12 11.81 -1.65 -0.52
N GLU A 13 11.52 -2.65 0.33
CA GLU A 13 10.45 -3.62 0.10
C GLU A 13 9.07 -2.93 0.10
N LEU A 14 8.85 -2.01 1.05
CA LEU A 14 7.61 -1.25 1.14
C LEU A 14 7.39 -0.36 -0.09
N ASP A 15 8.42 0.31 -0.58
CA ASP A 15 8.35 1.12 -1.80
C ASP A 15 8.05 0.28 -3.04
N TYR A 16 8.69 -0.89 -3.16
CA TYR A 16 8.42 -1.83 -4.25
C TYR A 16 6.96 -2.31 -4.23
N GLU A 17 6.46 -2.73 -3.07
CA GLU A 17 5.08 -3.16 -2.93
C GLU A 17 4.08 -2.03 -3.14
N LEU A 18 4.41 -0.82 -2.68
CA LEU A 18 3.60 0.37 -2.91
C LEU A 18 3.45 0.66 -4.41
N ALA A 19 4.52 0.56 -5.19
CA ALA A 19 4.48 0.72 -6.64
C ALA A 19 3.58 -0.33 -7.30
N ASN A 20 3.72 -1.60 -6.91
CA ASN A 20 2.89 -2.69 -7.43
C ASN A 20 1.41 -2.52 -7.09
N MET A 21 1.08 -2.15 -5.85
CA MET A 21 -0.30 -1.90 -5.43
C MET A 21 -0.93 -0.69 -6.16
N LYS A 22 -0.15 0.36 -6.41
CA LYS A 22 -0.61 1.53 -7.19
C LYS A 22 -0.91 1.14 -8.63
N LYS A 23 -0.06 0.31 -9.24
CA LYS A 23 -0.28 -0.22 -10.60
C LYS A 23 -1.55 -1.08 -10.66
N GLU A 24 -1.70 -2.04 -9.75
CA GLU A 24 -2.90 -2.89 -9.69
C GLU A 24 -4.18 -2.05 -9.48
N LEU A 25 -4.12 -1.03 -8.62
CA LEU A 25 -5.24 -0.12 -8.39
C LEU A 25 -5.61 0.68 -9.65
N PHE A 26 -4.62 1.13 -10.42
CA PHE A 26 -4.84 1.82 -11.69
C PHE A 26 -5.54 0.89 -12.69
N ASP A 27 -5.02 -0.33 -12.87
CA ASP A 27 -5.60 -1.31 -13.79
C ASP A 27 -7.04 -1.67 -13.39
N LEU A 28 -7.32 -1.86 -12.10
CA LEU A 28 -8.66 -2.14 -11.61
C LEU A 28 -9.62 -0.97 -11.78
N ARG A 29 -9.15 0.27 -11.63
CA ARG A 29 -9.97 1.46 -11.88
C ARG A 29 -10.27 1.63 -13.35
N PHE A 30 -9.29 1.36 -14.21
CA PHE A 30 -9.46 1.37 -15.66
C PHE A 30 -10.52 0.34 -16.08
N ARG A 31 -10.37 -0.92 -15.63
CA ARG A 31 -11.34 -1.99 -15.89
C ARG A 31 -12.71 -1.69 -15.29
N SER A 32 -12.79 -1.09 -14.10
CA SER A 32 -14.07 -0.72 -13.49
C SER A 32 -14.82 0.38 -14.24
N ALA A 33 -14.13 1.19 -15.04
CA ALA A 33 -14.77 2.19 -15.88
C ALA A 33 -15.27 1.59 -17.21
N THR A 34 -14.64 0.51 -17.70
CA THR A 34 -14.96 -0.11 -18.99
C THR A 34 -15.84 -1.35 -18.87
N GLU A 35 -15.81 -2.05 -17.74
CA GLU A 35 -16.48 -3.35 -17.52
C GLU A 35 -17.25 -3.37 -16.19
N THR A 36 -18.48 -3.89 -16.21
CA THR A 36 -19.38 -3.95 -15.05
C THR A 36 -18.99 -5.04 -14.02
N THR A 37 -18.07 -5.95 -14.38
CA THR A 37 -17.64 -7.10 -13.56
C THR A 37 -16.40 -6.80 -12.70
N ALA A 38 -15.99 -5.53 -12.58
CA ALA A 38 -14.83 -5.18 -11.76
C ALA A 38 -15.08 -5.51 -10.28
N ASN A 39 -14.06 -6.03 -9.59
CA ASN A 39 -14.13 -6.43 -8.19
C ASN A 39 -13.96 -5.20 -7.26
N PRO A 40 -15.04 -4.57 -6.76
CA PRO A 40 -14.94 -3.31 -6.02
C PRO A 40 -14.36 -3.53 -4.62
N SER A 41 -14.50 -4.76 -4.09
CA SER A 41 -13.93 -5.15 -2.81
C SER A 41 -12.39 -5.10 -2.86
N ARG A 42 -11.80 -5.52 -3.98
CA ARG A 42 -10.34 -5.48 -4.18
C ARG A 42 -9.81 -4.05 -4.21
N ILE A 43 -10.51 -3.13 -4.88
CA ILE A 43 -10.17 -1.70 -4.90
C ILE A 43 -10.13 -1.13 -3.47
N LYS A 44 -11.13 -1.45 -2.65
CA LYS A 44 -11.18 -1.01 -1.24
C LYS A 44 -10.02 -1.58 -0.41
N VAL A 45 -9.68 -2.85 -0.61
CA VAL A 45 -8.54 -3.49 0.05
C VAL A 45 -7.23 -2.83 -0.34
N LEU A 46 -6.97 -2.64 -1.64
CA LEU A 46 -5.75 -2.01 -2.14
C LEU A 46 -5.57 -0.59 -1.60
N ARG A 47 -6.63 0.22 -1.62
CA ARG A 47 -6.59 1.58 -1.04
C ARG A 47 -6.18 1.58 0.44
N ARG A 48 -6.72 0.65 1.22
CA ARG A 48 -6.38 0.51 2.65
C ARG A 48 -4.94 0.04 2.84
N SER A 49 -4.47 -0.92 2.04
CA SER A 49 -3.08 -1.39 2.09
C SER A 49 -2.10 -0.27 1.74
N ILE A 50 -2.34 0.48 0.66
CA ILE A 50 -1.55 1.66 0.26
C ILE A 50 -1.48 2.69 1.39
N ALA A 51 -2.62 3.00 2.01
CA ALA A 51 -2.66 3.95 3.12
C ALA A 51 -1.82 3.50 4.32
N ARG A 52 -1.86 2.19 4.65
CA ARG A 52 -1.04 1.62 5.74
C ARG A 52 0.45 1.71 5.45
N VAL A 53 0.88 1.35 4.24
CA VAL A 53 2.30 1.46 3.84
C VAL A 53 2.78 2.90 3.92
N ASN A 54 2.04 3.84 3.33
CA ASN A 54 2.39 5.27 3.39
C ASN A 54 2.46 5.78 4.85
N THR A 55 1.57 5.30 5.73
CA THR A 55 1.59 5.69 7.14
C THR A 55 2.88 5.22 7.81
N VAL A 56 3.28 3.96 7.60
CA VAL A 56 4.52 3.40 8.18
C VAL A 56 5.76 4.11 7.64
N LEU A 57 5.84 4.34 6.32
CA LEU A 57 6.94 5.08 5.71
C LEU A 57 7.03 6.51 6.27
N HIS A 58 5.88 7.17 6.46
CA HIS A 58 5.84 8.51 7.08
C HIS A 58 6.25 8.48 8.55
N GLU A 59 5.78 7.49 9.32
CA GLU A 59 6.17 7.29 10.72
C GLU A 59 7.69 7.08 10.84
N ARG A 60 8.30 6.29 9.94
CA ARG A 60 9.76 6.06 9.87
C ARG A 60 10.51 7.33 9.50
N ALA A 61 10.04 8.09 8.51
CA ALA A 61 10.69 9.31 8.05
C ALA A 61 10.68 10.44 9.10
N THR A 62 9.64 10.50 9.93
CA THR A 62 9.47 11.52 10.97
C THR A 62 9.98 11.09 12.35
N GLY A 63 10.40 9.83 12.50
CA GLY A 63 10.72 9.23 13.80
C GLY A 63 9.51 9.09 14.73
N LEU A 64 8.28 9.27 14.21
CA LEU A 64 7.05 9.13 14.99
C LEU A 64 6.91 7.68 15.48
N ARG A 65 6.45 7.53 16.73
CA ARG A 65 6.28 6.23 17.40
C ARG A 65 7.58 5.41 17.54
N GLY A 66 8.74 6.05 17.50
CA GLY A 66 10.04 5.37 17.62
C GLY A 66 10.33 4.43 16.46
N GLN A 67 9.62 4.58 15.33
CA GLN A 67 9.93 3.83 14.12
C GLN A 67 11.14 4.45 13.44
N GLN A 68 12.18 3.64 13.30
CA GLN A 68 13.40 3.98 12.57
C GLN A 68 13.29 3.45 11.14
N PRO A 69 13.90 4.14 10.16
CA PRO A 69 14.03 3.60 8.82
C PRO A 69 14.73 2.24 8.87
N LYS A 70 14.20 1.30 8.09
CA LYS A 70 14.78 -0.05 7.97
C LYS A 70 15.43 -0.14 6.61
N SER A 71 16.76 -0.05 6.61
CA SER A 71 17.63 -0.20 5.45
C SER A 71 17.65 -1.64 4.93
#